data_AF-A0A421GFL8-F1
#
_entry.id   AF-A0A421GFL8-F1
#
_cell.length_a   1.000
_cell.length_b   1.000
_cell.length_c   1.000
_cell.angle_alpha   90.00
_cell.angle_beta   90.00
_cell.angle_gamma   90.00
#
_symmetry.space_group_name_H-M   'P 1'
#
loop_
_entity.id
_entity.type
_entity.pdbx_description
1 polymer ?
#
loop_
_entity_poly.entity_id
_entity_poly.type
_entity_poly.pdbx_seq_one_letter_code
_entity_poly.pdbx_strand_id
1 'polypeptide(L)'
;MKVLSLGLVLCAALAVTTELSTSVEASSLNCKTPAGFVDSDDSSDTPSATTVAPTSSTGSKGSSISSAGSDGTAAQGSTNTADDDSTTTQNDGVEQDDVTSSSTSDDSEDVAASKGEGAQSAVDGNDDQTNSASNDEDDTTTQNDGSDVSDGDEATPTKGDGNDVRVQGDMPEWNADNQRFVSSYYDTFDDKYRAVVDTVNMAAVEGALKYVQAECINASAVTDCERKNNIKYVVFYQTTIAQPVAAMDYYANATDQYDFAIEHCPFMAMDGGQCDPNPDGSFPDICNQYIGADGQPDLGFCVGGTLQDNEDIAPYPHNYWFSFPNSCPQELWDDKTDTCREEYAGGMCALGVEPDGVTCSFSYEILGYILLDDVVGITSLINPLTLTYYADYKEFCEAGGIEFAVDLLGNILSWLAGLPFWANPGDSDANAERVEKLVSAYDALVVKTPTTSDGGTMKALPTIEALQALNPPCYENKKSYGSLVIQKVESKFIRRDSRQKWFMLAILSVLSALNQGICFSYAPIASIVEERWEQRIHSTELITVYFITYIPCSFVGSWIMDKKGLRFGAVLGPIQPIVLELGVPDQ
;
A
#
# COMPACT_ATOMS: atom_id res chain seq x y z
N MET A 1 -48.35 -24.51 11.32
CA MET A 1 -47.94 -23.40 10.43
C MET A 1 -47.53 -22.17 11.23
N LYS A 2 -48.40 -21.16 11.47
CA LYS A 2 -48.03 -19.78 11.89
C LYS A 2 -46.86 -19.59 12.88
N VAL A 3 -46.68 -20.43 13.91
CA VAL A 3 -45.54 -20.35 14.85
C VAL A 3 -44.20 -20.78 14.21
N LEU A 4 -44.20 -21.81 13.35
CA LEU A 4 -43.00 -22.17 12.57
C LEU A 4 -42.70 -21.12 11.49
N SER A 5 -43.73 -20.60 10.83
CA SER A 5 -43.58 -19.56 9.81
C SER A 5 -42.91 -18.30 10.39
N LEU A 6 -43.30 -17.90 11.61
CA LEU A 6 -42.66 -16.79 12.34
C LEU A 6 -41.21 -17.10 12.74
N GLY A 7 -40.92 -18.36 13.11
CA GLY A 7 -39.57 -18.83 13.41
C GLY A 7 -38.63 -18.77 12.20
N LEU A 8 -39.07 -19.20 11.02
CA LEU A 8 -38.30 -19.06 9.78
C LEU A 8 -38.00 -17.59 9.44
N VAL A 9 -38.97 -16.69 9.61
CA VAL A 9 -38.79 -15.25 9.35
C VAL A 9 -37.75 -14.63 10.29
N LEU A 10 -37.75 -14.98 11.58
CA LEU A 10 -36.69 -14.52 12.50
C LEU A 10 -35.31 -15.07 12.15
N CYS A 11 -35.20 -16.36 11.79
CA CYS A 11 -33.92 -16.96 11.41
C CYS A 11 -33.35 -16.34 10.11
N ALA A 12 -34.21 -16.07 9.12
CA ALA A 12 -33.80 -15.40 7.88
C ALA A 12 -33.32 -13.96 8.15
N ALA A 13 -34.03 -13.20 8.99
CA ALA A 13 -33.63 -11.85 9.38
C ALA A 13 -32.28 -11.84 10.14
N LEU A 14 -32.04 -12.80 11.04
CA LEU A 14 -30.79 -12.91 11.80
C LEU A 14 -29.57 -13.25 10.92
N ALA A 15 -29.76 -14.06 9.87
CA ALA A 15 -28.71 -14.34 8.89
C ALA A 15 -28.34 -13.10 8.06
N VAL A 16 -29.34 -12.37 7.55
CA VAL A 16 -29.14 -11.14 6.77
C VAL A 16 -28.41 -10.06 7.59
N THR A 17 -28.59 -10.00 8.91
CA THR A 17 -27.87 -9.07 9.79
C THR A 17 -26.45 -9.49 10.19
N THR A 18 -25.95 -10.67 9.78
CA THR A 18 -24.62 -11.17 10.20
C THR A 18 -23.67 -11.58 9.06
N GLU A 19 -24.13 -11.76 7.82
CA GLU A 19 -23.26 -12.10 6.67
C GLU A 19 -22.59 -10.90 5.97
N LEU A 20 -22.64 -9.69 6.54
CA LEU A 20 -22.01 -8.49 5.96
C LEU A 20 -20.46 -8.46 6.07
N SER A 21 -19.80 -9.62 6.21
CA SER A 21 -18.34 -9.68 6.37
C SER A 21 -17.70 -10.95 5.81
N THR A 22 -16.65 -10.74 5.02
CA THR A 22 -15.62 -11.72 4.58
C THR A 22 -16.06 -12.91 3.70
N SER A 23 -15.43 -12.99 2.54
CA SER A 23 -15.10 -14.23 1.82
C SER A 23 -13.63 -14.13 1.45
N VAL A 24 -12.79 -15.02 1.99
CA VAL A 24 -11.35 -15.11 1.68
C VAL A 24 -11.03 -16.61 1.61
N GLU A 25 -10.37 -17.05 0.55
CA GLU A 25 -9.97 -18.44 0.40
C GLU A 25 -8.68 -18.76 1.19
N ALA A 26 -8.53 -20.03 1.55
CA ALA A 26 -7.49 -20.46 2.49
C ALA A 26 -6.22 -20.95 1.78
N SER A 27 -5.44 -20.01 1.24
CA SER A 27 -4.08 -20.27 0.76
C SER A 27 -3.12 -20.56 1.92
N SER A 28 -2.00 -21.23 1.62
CA SER A 28 -1.03 -21.72 2.60
C SER A 28 -0.28 -20.62 3.35
N LEU A 29 0.26 -20.98 4.52
CA LEU A 29 0.93 -20.07 5.47
C LEU A 29 2.35 -19.65 5.01
N ASN A 30 2.47 -19.14 3.79
CA ASN A 30 3.61 -18.34 3.38
C ASN A 30 3.53 -16.97 4.07
N CYS A 31 4.65 -16.28 4.24
CA CYS A 31 4.59 -14.87 4.60
C CYS A 31 4.02 -14.05 3.44
N LYS A 32 3.00 -13.24 3.74
CA LYS A 32 2.80 -12.00 2.99
C LYS A 32 3.92 -11.03 3.40
N THR A 33 5.04 -11.08 2.69
CA THR A 33 5.78 -9.86 2.41
C THR A 33 4.84 -8.90 1.65
N PRO A 34 5.04 -7.57 1.74
CA PRO A 34 4.19 -6.58 1.07
C PRO A 34 4.46 -6.49 -0.44
N ALA A 35 4.38 -7.62 -1.15
CA ALA A 35 4.19 -7.64 -2.59
C ALA A 35 2.74 -7.23 -2.87
N GLY A 36 2.52 -5.94 -3.15
CA GLY A 36 1.22 -5.30 -3.38
C GLY A 36 0.56 -5.70 -4.70
N PHE A 37 0.18 -6.98 -4.82
CA PHE A 37 -0.49 -7.56 -5.97
C PHE A 37 -1.55 -8.58 -5.52
N VAL A 38 -2.65 -8.66 -6.27
CA VAL A 38 -3.66 -9.72 -6.19
C VAL A 38 -3.63 -10.49 -7.51
N ASP A 39 -3.69 -11.82 -7.45
CA ASP A 39 -3.67 -12.67 -8.64
C ASP A 39 -4.86 -12.38 -9.58
N SER A 40 -4.55 -12.06 -10.83
CA SER A 40 -5.54 -12.03 -11.92
C SER A 40 -5.62 -13.41 -12.59
N ASP A 41 -6.67 -14.17 -12.26
CA ASP A 41 -6.93 -15.51 -12.82
C ASP A 41 -7.04 -15.51 -14.36
N ASP A 42 -6.02 -16.04 -15.05
CA ASP A 42 -6.03 -16.21 -16.52
C ASP A 42 -6.96 -17.37 -16.94
N SER A 43 -8.25 -17.08 -17.05
CA SER A 43 -9.23 -17.96 -17.68
C SER A 43 -9.28 -17.78 -19.20
N SER A 44 -8.33 -18.41 -19.88
CA SER A 44 -8.27 -18.46 -21.35
C SER A 44 -9.48 -19.21 -21.96
N ASP A 45 -10.46 -18.50 -22.53
CA ASP A 45 -11.59 -19.14 -23.24
C ASP A 45 -12.01 -18.37 -24.51
N THR A 46 -11.44 -18.73 -25.66
CA THR A 46 -11.70 -18.11 -26.97
C THR A 46 -13.03 -18.54 -27.61
N PRO A 47 -13.90 -17.59 -28.03
CA PRO A 47 -15.00 -17.87 -28.95
C PRO A 47 -14.60 -17.59 -30.41
N SER A 48 -14.70 -18.60 -31.28
CA SER A 48 -14.38 -18.49 -32.71
C SER A 48 -15.28 -17.50 -33.47
N ALA A 49 -14.69 -16.42 -34.03
CA ALA A 49 -15.39 -15.52 -34.95
C ALA A 49 -15.51 -16.13 -36.35
N THR A 50 -16.74 -16.32 -36.83
CA THR A 50 -17.03 -16.94 -38.14
C THR A 50 -16.81 -15.97 -39.30
N THR A 51 -16.15 -16.44 -40.36
CA THR A 51 -15.80 -15.66 -41.56
C THR A 51 -17.01 -15.18 -42.37
N VAL A 52 -17.12 -13.87 -42.62
CA VAL A 52 -17.80 -13.31 -43.80
C VAL A 52 -17.01 -12.11 -44.36
N ALA A 53 -16.52 -12.25 -45.59
CA ALA A 53 -16.15 -11.15 -46.50
C ALA A 53 -17.19 -11.16 -47.66
N PRO A 54 -17.42 -10.10 -48.45
CA PRO A 54 -16.46 -9.13 -49.01
C PRO A 54 -16.95 -7.65 -48.84
N THR A 55 -16.48 -6.59 -49.51
CA THR A 55 -15.67 -6.42 -50.74
C THR A 55 -14.91 -5.09 -50.73
N SER A 56 -13.85 -4.98 -51.53
CA SER A 56 -13.05 -3.76 -51.71
C SER A 56 -13.61 -2.81 -52.79
N SER A 57 -13.28 -1.52 -52.69
CA SER A 57 -13.22 -0.61 -53.84
C SER A 57 -12.14 0.47 -53.63
N THR A 58 -11.58 0.99 -54.72
CA THR A 58 -10.33 1.78 -54.75
C THR A 58 -10.54 3.29 -54.86
N GLY A 59 -9.64 4.06 -54.26
CA GLY A 59 -9.45 5.51 -54.48
C GLY A 59 -8.02 5.92 -54.10
N SER A 60 -7.39 6.87 -54.79
CA SER A 60 -5.95 7.18 -54.59
C SER A 60 -5.58 8.62 -54.94
N LYS A 61 -4.47 9.09 -54.32
CA LYS A 61 -3.81 10.40 -54.48
C LYS A 61 -4.56 11.58 -53.80
N GLY A 62 -3.88 12.60 -53.29
CA GLY A 62 -2.42 12.79 -53.11
C GLY A 62 -1.97 14.26 -53.20
N SER A 63 -0.68 14.49 -52.88
CA SER A 63 0.07 15.76 -52.92
C SER A 63 0.08 16.60 -51.64
N SER A 64 1.28 17.10 -51.32
CA SER A 64 1.61 18.13 -50.34
C SER A 64 1.60 19.53 -50.99
N ILE A 65 1.63 20.57 -50.16
CA ILE A 65 2.14 21.93 -50.45
C ILE A 65 2.50 22.60 -49.12
N SER A 66 3.41 23.57 -49.14
CA SER A 66 3.97 24.29 -47.98
C SER A 66 3.86 25.82 -48.14
N SER A 67 4.41 26.60 -47.19
CA SER A 67 4.45 28.07 -47.13
C SER A 67 3.12 28.77 -46.79
N ALA A 68 3.07 29.97 -46.20
CA ALA A 68 4.01 30.72 -45.36
C ALA A 68 3.23 31.84 -44.61
N GLY A 69 3.79 32.43 -43.55
CA GLY A 69 3.09 33.39 -42.68
C GLY A 69 3.04 34.84 -43.20
N SER A 70 2.40 35.73 -42.42
CA SER A 70 2.59 37.19 -42.41
C SER A 70 1.91 37.81 -41.17
N ASP A 71 2.43 38.96 -40.72
CA ASP A 71 2.05 39.67 -39.49
C ASP A 71 0.69 40.42 -39.55
N GLY A 72 0.16 40.76 -38.37
CA GLY A 72 -0.97 41.69 -38.20
C GLY A 72 -1.00 42.30 -36.79
N THR A 73 -0.88 43.63 -36.67
CA THR A 73 -0.59 44.34 -35.40
C THR A 73 -1.81 45.08 -34.81
N ALA A 74 -1.75 45.35 -33.50
CA ALA A 74 -2.57 46.29 -32.72
C ALA A 74 -3.99 45.79 -32.30
N ALA A 75 -4.63 46.34 -31.26
CA ALA A 75 -4.36 47.59 -30.52
C ALA A 75 -4.68 47.55 -29.01
N GLN A 76 -4.43 48.67 -28.33
CA GLN A 76 -4.57 48.90 -26.88
C GLN A 76 -6.04 48.87 -26.37
N GLY A 77 -6.22 48.65 -25.06
CA GLY A 77 -7.51 48.85 -24.37
C GLY A 77 -7.41 48.83 -22.84
N SER A 78 -7.06 49.95 -22.21
CA SER A 78 -7.02 50.09 -20.74
C SER A 78 -8.22 50.85 -20.19
N THR A 79 -8.80 50.39 -19.08
CA THR A 79 -9.72 51.17 -18.22
C THR A 79 -9.59 50.73 -16.76
N ASN A 80 -9.56 51.70 -15.84
CA ASN A 80 -9.40 51.49 -14.39
C ASN A 80 -10.72 51.77 -13.63
N THR A 81 -10.97 51.06 -12.53
CA THR A 81 -11.73 51.45 -11.32
C THR A 81 -11.53 50.34 -10.26
N ALA A 82 -11.20 50.52 -8.96
CA ALA A 82 -11.43 51.60 -7.98
C ALA A 82 -12.91 51.69 -7.55
N ASP A 83 -13.36 51.56 -6.28
CA ASP A 83 -12.77 51.32 -4.94
C ASP A 83 -13.82 50.49 -4.10
N ASP A 84 -13.78 50.14 -2.79
CA ASP A 84 -12.96 50.48 -1.61
C ASP A 84 -13.18 49.47 -0.43
N ASP A 85 -12.39 49.59 0.66
CA ASP A 85 -12.66 49.29 2.10
C ASP A 85 -12.91 47.86 2.69
N SER A 86 -11.84 47.28 3.25
CA SER A 86 -11.68 46.73 4.63
C SER A 86 -12.76 45.87 5.35
N THR A 87 -12.35 44.68 5.85
CA THR A 87 -12.03 44.51 7.29
C THR A 87 -11.31 43.18 7.60
N THR A 88 -10.39 43.20 8.56
CA THR A 88 -9.47 42.08 8.87
C THR A 88 -9.78 41.41 10.21
N THR A 89 -9.71 40.07 10.25
CA THR A 89 -9.33 39.29 11.45
C THR A 89 -8.39 38.17 11.01
N GLN A 90 -7.27 38.01 11.71
CA GLN A 90 -6.14 37.19 11.29
C GLN A 90 -6.29 35.71 11.70
N ASN A 91 -5.84 34.82 10.83
CA ASN A 91 -5.20 33.56 11.21
C ASN A 91 -3.74 33.70 10.76
N ASP A 92 -2.79 33.62 11.69
CA ASP A 92 -1.36 33.66 11.33
C ASP A 92 -0.88 32.22 11.04
N GLY A 93 -0.86 31.84 9.77
CA GLY A 93 -0.06 30.71 9.28
C GLY A 93 1.30 31.24 8.81
N VAL A 94 2.39 30.54 9.17
CA VAL A 94 3.74 30.91 8.71
C VAL A 94 3.98 30.26 7.34
N GLU A 95 3.66 31.01 6.30
CA GLU A 95 4.05 30.75 4.92
C GLU A 95 5.48 31.30 4.72
N GLN A 96 6.35 30.56 4.02
CA GLN A 96 7.73 30.96 3.78
C GLN A 96 8.03 30.94 2.28
N ASP A 97 8.22 32.13 1.71
CA ASP A 97 8.41 32.36 0.27
C ASP A 97 9.71 31.74 -0.25
N ASP A 98 9.61 31.05 -1.40
CA ASP A 98 10.76 30.60 -2.19
C ASP A 98 11.08 31.65 -3.28
N VAL A 99 12.32 32.15 -3.35
CA VAL A 99 12.72 33.25 -4.25
C VAL A 99 14.07 33.00 -4.91
N THR A 100 14.03 32.49 -6.14
CA THR A 100 15.20 32.39 -7.02
C THR A 100 15.65 33.77 -7.53
N SER A 101 16.94 34.12 -7.39
CA SER A 101 17.61 35.06 -8.32
C SER A 101 19.14 34.90 -8.27
N SER A 102 19.84 35.30 -9.34
CA SER A 102 21.21 34.84 -9.61
C SER A 102 22.21 35.96 -9.97
N SER A 103 23.45 35.74 -9.54
CA SER A 103 24.72 36.31 -10.08
C SER A 103 24.94 37.83 -10.10
N THR A 104 26.02 38.29 -9.48
CA THR A 104 27.22 38.85 -10.16
C THR A 104 28.36 39.08 -9.16
N SER A 105 29.52 39.58 -9.60
CA SER A 105 30.84 39.34 -9.00
C SER A 105 31.59 40.57 -8.46
N ASP A 106 32.72 40.26 -7.82
CA ASP A 106 33.97 41.04 -7.67
C ASP A 106 34.24 41.88 -6.40
N ASP A 107 35.54 41.92 -6.08
CA ASP A 107 36.30 42.70 -5.08
C ASP A 107 36.12 42.42 -3.56
N SER A 108 37.14 42.56 -2.69
CA SER A 108 38.62 42.39 -2.79
C SER A 108 39.30 42.63 -1.41
N GLU A 109 40.60 42.31 -1.30
CA GLU A 109 41.57 42.67 -0.23
C GLU A 109 41.50 42.00 1.18
N ASP A 110 42.47 41.10 1.42
CA ASP A 110 43.38 40.96 2.59
C ASP A 110 42.93 41.18 4.06
N VAL A 111 43.40 40.30 4.95
CA VAL A 111 44.56 40.59 5.85
C VAL A 111 45.07 39.37 6.65
N ALA A 112 46.40 39.17 6.62
CA ALA A 112 47.30 38.49 7.57
C ALA A 112 47.03 37.04 8.05
N ALA A 113 47.98 36.15 7.72
CA ALA A 113 48.17 34.84 8.34
C ALA A 113 49.07 34.90 9.60
N SER A 114 49.06 33.83 10.40
CA SER A 114 50.24 33.43 11.20
C SER A 114 50.38 31.90 11.26
N LYS A 115 51.59 31.39 11.00
CA LYS A 115 51.95 29.98 11.20
C LYS A 115 52.51 29.76 12.61
N GLY A 116 52.31 28.57 13.16
CA GLY A 116 53.03 28.06 14.33
C GLY A 116 53.33 26.57 14.20
N GLU A 117 54.56 26.23 13.81
CA GLU A 117 55.05 24.84 13.76
C GLU A 117 55.67 24.45 15.12
N GLY A 118 55.52 23.18 15.53
CA GLY A 118 56.15 22.67 16.76
C GLY A 118 56.02 21.15 16.92
N ALA A 119 57.08 20.42 16.58
CA ALA A 119 57.13 18.96 16.69
C ALA A 119 58.48 18.47 17.25
N GLN A 120 58.43 17.63 18.30
CA GLN A 120 59.48 16.78 18.91
C GLN A 120 58.95 16.27 20.28
N SER A 121 59.29 15.10 20.83
CA SER A 121 60.03 13.92 20.35
C SER A 121 59.64 12.70 21.21
N ALA A 122 59.84 11.47 20.71
CA ALA A 122 59.67 10.22 21.48
C ALA A 122 60.93 9.82 22.27
N VAL A 123 60.82 8.83 23.19
CA VAL A 123 61.82 7.79 23.58
C VAL A 123 61.25 6.81 24.64
N ASP A 124 61.48 5.49 24.42
CA ASP A 124 61.66 4.27 25.29
C ASP A 124 61.09 4.18 26.74
N GLY A 125 60.86 2.99 27.35
CA GLY A 125 60.93 1.58 26.88
C GLY A 125 61.21 0.52 27.99
N ASN A 126 60.61 -0.68 27.87
CA ASN A 126 61.00 -2.03 28.39
C ASN A 126 60.86 -2.52 29.88
N ASP A 127 60.39 -3.79 29.97
CA ASP A 127 60.79 -4.97 30.80
C ASP A 127 60.45 -5.22 32.31
N ASP A 128 59.41 -6.06 32.53
CA ASP A 128 59.45 -7.50 32.97
C ASP A 128 59.77 -7.98 34.44
N GLN A 129 59.23 -9.18 34.77
CA GLN A 129 59.62 -10.22 35.77
C GLN A 129 59.01 -10.40 37.20
N THR A 130 57.88 -11.13 37.23
CA THR A 130 57.61 -12.46 37.87
C THR A 130 57.77 -12.80 39.38
N ASN A 131 57.06 -13.88 39.78
CA ASN A 131 57.22 -14.81 40.94
C ASN A 131 56.57 -14.45 42.31
N SER A 132 56.03 -15.38 43.12
CA SER A 132 55.60 -16.80 42.91
C SER A 132 54.87 -17.39 44.16
N ALA A 133 54.17 -18.52 43.98
CA ALA A 133 53.90 -19.61 44.98
C ALA A 133 52.86 -19.43 46.12
N SER A 134 52.17 -20.46 46.65
CA SER A 134 51.85 -21.84 46.18
C SER A 134 50.88 -22.58 47.17
N ASN A 135 50.52 -23.86 46.87
CA ASN A 135 49.87 -24.87 47.75
C ASN A 135 48.36 -24.67 48.07
N ASP A 136 47.46 -25.66 48.21
CA ASP A 136 47.34 -27.12 47.92
C ASP A 136 45.79 -27.40 47.79
N GLU A 137 45.20 -28.53 47.37
CA GLU A 137 45.65 -29.92 47.08
C GLU A 137 44.73 -30.58 45.98
N ASP A 138 44.78 -31.90 45.88
CA ASP A 138 44.10 -32.92 45.02
C ASP A 138 42.59 -33.15 45.33
N ASP A 139 41.72 -33.88 44.61
CA ASP A 139 41.74 -34.90 43.52
C ASP A 139 40.36 -34.76 42.77
N THR A 140 40.06 -35.16 41.52
CA THR A 140 40.48 -36.29 40.63
C THR A 140 40.69 -35.85 39.16
N THR A 141 41.04 -36.80 38.27
CA THR A 141 41.38 -36.56 36.84
C THR A 141 40.35 -37.05 35.81
N THR A 142 40.19 -36.28 34.71
CA THR A 142 40.11 -36.85 33.34
C THR A 142 40.62 -35.86 32.27
N GLN A 143 41.75 -36.22 31.67
CA GLN A 143 42.45 -35.73 30.46
C GLN A 143 41.95 -34.47 29.69
N ASN A 144 42.89 -33.54 29.47
CA ASN A 144 42.80 -32.46 28.47
C ASN A 144 43.36 -32.91 27.10
N ASP A 145 42.86 -32.29 26.03
CA ASP A 145 43.68 -31.58 25.04
C ASP A 145 42.89 -30.33 24.57
N GLY A 146 43.57 -29.28 24.08
CA GLY A 146 43.02 -27.92 24.00
C GLY A 146 42.57 -27.44 22.61
N SER A 147 42.32 -26.12 22.51
CA SER A 147 41.73 -25.35 21.37
C SER A 147 40.26 -25.72 21.05
N ASP A 148 39.34 -24.78 20.83
CA ASP A 148 39.43 -23.31 20.77
C ASP A 148 38.35 -22.62 21.63
N VAL A 149 38.55 -21.34 21.94
CA VAL A 149 37.43 -20.45 22.29
C VAL A 149 36.78 -20.08 20.98
N SER A 150 35.64 -20.71 20.66
CA SER A 150 34.81 -20.26 19.55
C SER A 150 34.20 -18.91 19.88
N ASP A 151 34.50 -17.89 19.08
CA ASP A 151 33.79 -16.61 19.10
C ASP A 151 32.28 -16.83 18.99
N GLY A 152 31.49 -15.95 19.61
CA GLY A 152 30.04 -16.09 19.62
C GLY A 152 29.44 -15.80 18.25
N ASP A 153 28.47 -16.62 17.81
CA ASP A 153 27.72 -16.43 16.56
C ASP A 153 26.87 -15.13 16.60
N GLU A 154 27.52 -14.01 16.30
CA GLU A 154 26.88 -12.72 16.02
C GLU A 154 25.83 -12.90 14.93
N ALA A 155 24.61 -12.45 15.20
CA ALA A 155 23.47 -12.73 14.33
C ALA A 155 23.46 -11.76 13.15
N THR A 156 23.95 -12.19 11.99
CA THR A 156 23.84 -11.43 10.74
C THR A 156 22.38 -11.07 10.45
N PRO A 157 22.03 -9.79 10.24
CA PRO A 157 20.70 -9.39 9.79
C PRO A 157 20.24 -10.13 8.54
N THR A 158 18.99 -10.57 8.55
CA THR A 158 18.33 -11.12 7.36
C THR A 158 17.82 -9.98 6.50
N LYS A 159 18.07 -10.08 5.19
CA LYS A 159 17.62 -9.11 4.20
C LYS A 159 16.20 -9.38 3.74
N GLY A 160 15.48 -8.32 3.38
CA GLY A 160 14.26 -8.39 2.60
C GLY A 160 14.28 -7.43 1.42
N ASP A 161 13.68 -7.84 0.30
CA ASP A 161 13.47 -7.00 -0.89
C ASP A 161 12.01 -6.55 -0.98
N GLY A 162 11.79 -5.24 -1.14
CA GLY A 162 10.49 -4.59 -1.19
C GLY A 162 10.23 -3.86 -2.51
N ASN A 163 8.93 -3.61 -2.78
CA ASN A 163 8.48 -2.68 -3.82
C ASN A 163 7.80 -1.50 -3.10
N ASP A 164 8.43 -0.32 -3.13
CA ASP A 164 7.95 0.89 -2.49
C ASP A 164 7.52 1.94 -3.53
N VAL A 165 6.71 2.90 -3.11
CA VAL A 165 6.18 3.98 -3.95
C VAL A 165 6.28 5.31 -3.22
N ARG A 166 6.62 6.37 -3.96
CA ARG A 166 6.45 7.76 -3.54
C ARG A 166 5.61 8.50 -4.57
N VAL A 167 4.83 9.49 -4.14
CA VAL A 167 4.15 10.43 -5.05
C VAL A 167 4.73 11.82 -4.82
N GLN A 168 5.32 12.39 -5.86
CA GLN A 168 6.18 13.57 -5.79
C GLN A 168 5.91 14.56 -6.93
N GLY A 169 6.36 15.81 -6.77
CA GLY A 169 6.14 16.89 -7.74
C GLY A 169 7.26 17.05 -8.78
N ASP A 170 8.46 16.58 -8.47
CA ASP A 170 9.62 16.54 -9.35
C ASP A 170 9.71 15.24 -10.15
N MET A 171 10.34 15.31 -11.33
CA MET A 171 10.58 14.15 -12.18
C MET A 171 11.94 13.54 -11.82
N PRO A 172 12.04 12.22 -11.57
CA PRO A 172 13.34 11.56 -11.38
C PRO A 172 14.26 11.76 -12.60
N GLU A 173 15.48 12.24 -12.35
CA GLU A 173 16.47 12.57 -13.38
C GLU A 173 17.36 11.36 -13.68
N TRP A 174 17.54 11.01 -14.96
CA TRP A 174 18.45 9.93 -15.33
C TRP A 174 19.93 10.34 -15.30
N ASN A 175 20.67 9.79 -14.32
CA ASN A 175 22.12 9.82 -14.33
C ASN A 175 22.68 8.71 -15.24
N ALA A 176 23.12 9.09 -16.44
CA ALA A 176 23.59 8.15 -17.45
C ALA A 176 24.90 7.42 -17.10
N ASP A 177 25.81 8.04 -16.35
CA ASP A 177 27.12 7.46 -16.01
C ASP A 177 27.00 6.33 -14.97
N ASN A 178 26.12 6.49 -13.98
CA ASN A 178 25.84 5.47 -12.96
C ASN A 178 24.66 4.55 -13.31
N GLN A 179 23.94 4.85 -14.40
CA GLN A 179 22.72 4.16 -14.84
C GLN A 179 21.65 4.07 -13.74
N ARG A 180 21.29 5.22 -13.16
CA ARG A 180 20.25 5.34 -12.11
C ARG A 180 19.39 6.57 -12.34
N PHE A 181 18.10 6.50 -11.99
CA PHE A 181 17.34 7.71 -11.71
C PHE A 181 17.70 8.23 -10.32
N VAL A 182 17.81 9.54 -10.20
CA VAL A 182 18.20 10.28 -8.99
C VAL A 182 17.35 11.55 -8.85
N SER A 183 17.56 12.34 -7.80
CA SER A 183 16.87 13.62 -7.63
C SER A 183 17.27 14.64 -8.72
N SER A 184 16.33 15.51 -9.11
CA SER A 184 16.65 16.68 -9.94
C SER A 184 17.36 17.80 -9.19
N TYR A 185 17.27 17.81 -7.85
CA TYR A 185 17.94 18.79 -6.96
C TYR A 185 19.41 18.41 -6.71
N TYR A 186 20.20 19.33 -6.14
CA TYR A 186 21.67 19.19 -5.90
C TYR A 186 22.52 19.10 -7.19
N ASP A 187 23.85 19.15 -7.04
CA ASP A 187 24.81 19.17 -8.17
C ASP A 187 25.58 17.84 -8.36
N THR A 188 25.95 17.13 -7.28
CA THR A 188 26.76 15.91 -7.36
C THR A 188 25.90 14.66 -7.48
N PHE A 189 26.47 13.56 -8.01
CA PHE A 189 25.75 12.29 -8.06
C PHE A 189 25.38 11.75 -6.67
N ASP A 190 26.31 11.81 -5.71
CA ASP A 190 26.11 11.21 -4.39
C ASP A 190 25.04 11.98 -3.57
N ASP A 191 24.97 13.31 -3.76
CA ASP A 191 23.90 14.13 -3.19
C ASP A 191 22.56 13.89 -3.89
N LYS A 192 22.55 13.87 -5.23
CA LYS A 192 21.37 13.54 -6.04
C LYS A 192 20.79 12.17 -5.72
N TYR A 193 21.64 11.18 -5.46
CA TYR A 193 21.26 9.82 -5.08
C TYR A 193 20.72 9.79 -3.64
N ARG A 194 21.43 10.39 -2.69
CA ARG A 194 21.00 10.47 -1.27
C ARG A 194 19.65 11.17 -1.11
N ALA A 195 19.46 12.30 -1.77
CA ALA A 195 18.26 13.15 -1.66
C ALA A 195 16.94 12.44 -1.99
N VAL A 196 16.97 11.33 -2.75
CA VAL A 196 15.76 10.56 -3.09
C VAL A 196 15.12 9.90 -1.87
N VAL A 197 15.93 9.52 -0.87
CA VAL A 197 15.51 8.85 0.38
C VAL A 197 16.26 9.40 1.60
N ASP A 198 16.46 10.72 1.65
CA ASP A 198 17.13 11.39 2.77
C ASP A 198 16.16 11.70 3.93
N THR A 199 15.81 10.66 4.70
CA THR A 199 14.82 10.70 5.80
C THR A 199 13.43 11.05 5.29
N VAL A 200 12.73 10.04 4.76
CA VAL A 200 11.45 10.22 4.05
C VAL A 200 10.40 9.16 4.39
N ASN A 201 9.14 9.57 4.29
CA ASN A 201 8.02 8.66 4.14
C ASN A 201 8.03 8.00 2.74
N MET A 202 7.74 6.70 2.70
CA MET A 202 7.39 5.90 1.51
C MET A 202 6.16 5.04 1.83
N ALA A 203 5.55 4.41 0.83
CA ALA A 203 4.40 3.53 1.04
C ALA A 203 4.31 2.41 0.01
N ALA A 204 3.50 1.39 0.31
CA ALA A 204 2.99 0.47 -0.71
C ALA A 204 2.14 1.22 -1.77
N VAL A 205 1.83 0.58 -2.90
CA VAL A 205 1.05 1.20 -4.00
C VAL A 205 -0.32 1.70 -3.50
N GLU A 206 -0.92 0.92 -2.61
CA GLU A 206 -2.13 1.19 -1.85
C GLU A 206 -2.02 2.48 -1.02
N GLY A 207 -0.89 2.71 -0.36
CA GLY A 207 -0.65 3.87 0.50
C GLY A 207 -0.27 5.13 -0.26
N ALA A 208 0.43 4.99 -1.37
CA ALA A 208 0.64 6.08 -2.32
C ALA A 208 -0.70 6.62 -2.85
N LEU A 209 -1.66 5.75 -3.19
CA LEU A 209 -2.99 6.18 -3.57
C LEU A 209 -3.84 6.69 -2.40
N LYS A 210 -3.68 6.17 -1.17
CA LYS A 210 -4.27 6.80 0.04
C LYS A 210 -3.80 8.24 0.20
N TYR A 211 -2.48 8.49 0.14
CA TYR A 211 -1.91 9.83 0.28
C TYR A 211 -2.45 10.81 -0.77
N VAL A 212 -2.51 10.37 -2.03
CA VAL A 212 -3.11 11.15 -3.12
C VAL A 212 -4.58 11.49 -2.80
N GLN A 213 -5.43 10.46 -2.60
CA GLN A 213 -6.88 10.60 -2.44
C GLN A 213 -7.28 11.35 -1.17
N ALA A 214 -6.65 11.04 -0.04
CA ALA A 214 -7.01 11.60 1.27
C ALA A 214 -6.51 13.04 1.46
N GLU A 215 -5.29 13.33 1.01
CA GLU A 215 -4.57 14.52 1.46
C GLU A 215 -4.23 15.51 0.35
N CYS A 216 -4.18 15.09 -0.92
CA CYS A 216 -3.56 15.90 -1.97
C CYS A 216 -4.51 16.45 -3.05
N ILE A 217 -5.59 15.75 -3.38
CA ILE A 217 -6.45 16.08 -4.54
C ILE A 217 -7.85 16.59 -4.19
N ASN A 218 -8.28 16.51 -2.92
CA ASN A 218 -9.61 17.01 -2.54
C ASN A 218 -9.68 18.52 -2.76
N ALA A 219 -10.80 19.02 -3.30
CA ALA A 219 -10.98 20.43 -3.67
C ALA A 219 -10.83 21.44 -2.51
N SER A 220 -10.75 20.99 -1.25
CA SER A 220 -10.41 21.80 -0.07
C SER A 220 -8.90 21.93 0.22
N ALA A 221 -8.06 21.11 -0.44
CA ALA A 221 -6.60 21.06 -0.31
C ALA A 221 -5.87 21.47 -1.61
N VAL A 222 -6.63 21.78 -2.67
CA VAL A 222 -6.15 22.33 -3.94
C VAL A 222 -6.15 23.86 -3.87
N THR A 223 -5.04 24.49 -4.25
CA THR A 223 -4.89 25.95 -4.30
C THR A 223 -4.34 26.37 -5.66
N ASP A 224 -4.88 27.44 -6.25
CA ASP A 224 -4.44 28.02 -7.54
C ASP A 224 -4.22 27.02 -8.69
N CYS A 225 -5.08 25.98 -8.73
CA CYS A 225 -5.03 24.86 -9.66
C CYS A 225 -3.74 24.02 -9.60
N GLU A 226 -3.17 23.89 -8.40
CA GLU A 226 -2.10 22.96 -8.08
C GLU A 226 -2.53 22.03 -6.93
N ARG A 227 -2.20 20.74 -7.04
CA ARG A 227 -2.42 19.75 -5.97
C ARG A 227 -1.50 20.05 -4.79
N LYS A 228 -1.88 19.66 -3.57
CA LYS A 228 -1.01 19.76 -2.39
C LYS A 228 0.36 19.14 -2.69
N ASN A 229 1.43 19.79 -2.24
CA ASN A 229 2.83 19.36 -2.47
C ASN A 229 3.18 19.18 -3.97
N ASN A 230 2.45 19.84 -4.87
CA ASN A 230 2.66 19.90 -6.33
C ASN A 230 2.72 18.52 -7.03
N ILE A 231 2.06 17.50 -6.46
CA ILE A 231 2.23 16.09 -6.87
C ILE A 231 1.83 15.81 -8.34
N LYS A 232 2.72 15.12 -9.06
CA LYS A 232 2.60 14.83 -10.50
C LYS A 232 3.04 13.42 -10.89
N TYR A 233 4.04 12.87 -10.20
CA TYR A 233 4.67 11.60 -10.55
C TYR A 233 4.40 10.56 -9.47
N VAL A 234 3.88 9.40 -9.87
CA VAL A 234 3.94 8.18 -9.05
C VAL A 234 5.23 7.46 -9.44
N VAL A 235 6.16 7.35 -8.50
CA VAL A 235 7.51 6.81 -8.71
C VAL A 235 7.62 5.48 -7.98
N PHE A 236 8.06 4.45 -8.70
CA PHE A 236 8.19 3.08 -8.20
C PHE A 236 9.64 2.76 -7.87
N TYR A 237 9.84 2.10 -6.73
CA TYR A 237 11.13 1.78 -6.14
C TYR A 237 11.21 0.28 -5.90
N GLN A 238 12.38 -0.30 -6.17
CA GLN A 238 12.79 -1.54 -5.51
C GLN A 238 13.70 -1.15 -4.34
N THR A 239 13.43 -1.67 -3.15
CA THR A 239 14.25 -1.48 -1.96
C THR A 239 14.84 -2.81 -1.52
N THR A 240 16.02 -2.76 -0.90
CA THR A 240 16.60 -3.88 -0.15
C THR A 240 16.85 -3.36 1.26
N ILE A 241 16.39 -4.08 2.27
CA ILE A 241 16.43 -3.67 3.68
C ILE A 241 17.16 -4.75 4.49
N ALA A 242 18.05 -4.34 5.38
CA ALA A 242 18.64 -5.16 6.44
C ALA A 242 18.47 -4.41 7.76
N GLN A 243 17.56 -4.88 8.62
CA GLN A 243 17.23 -4.18 9.86
C GLN A 243 18.33 -4.36 10.93
N PRO A 244 18.67 -3.33 11.71
CA PRO A 244 19.59 -3.45 12.84
C PRO A 244 19.16 -4.52 13.85
N VAL A 245 20.12 -5.35 14.28
CA VAL A 245 19.86 -6.45 15.25
C VAL A 245 19.28 -5.90 16.55
N ALA A 246 19.84 -4.79 17.05
CA ALA A 246 19.40 -4.12 18.28
C ALA A 246 17.91 -3.73 18.21
N ALA A 247 17.50 -3.06 17.11
CA ALA A 247 16.10 -2.74 16.87
C ALA A 247 15.21 -3.99 16.78
N MET A 248 15.65 -5.02 16.06
CA MET A 248 14.86 -6.24 15.82
C MET A 248 14.69 -7.13 17.06
N ASP A 249 15.61 -7.06 18.02
CA ASP A 249 15.49 -7.68 19.35
C ASP A 249 14.66 -6.79 20.30
N TYR A 250 14.88 -5.47 20.32
CA TYR A 250 14.11 -4.52 21.15
C TYR A 250 12.61 -4.60 20.83
N TYR A 251 12.26 -4.57 19.53
CA TYR A 251 10.88 -4.66 19.05
C TYR A 251 10.37 -6.09 18.84
N ALA A 252 11.10 -7.14 19.26
CA ALA A 252 10.69 -8.52 19.03
C ALA A 252 9.28 -8.87 19.55
N ASN A 253 8.83 -8.23 20.63
CA ASN A 253 7.51 -8.51 21.20
C ASN A 253 6.37 -7.66 20.64
N ALA A 254 6.63 -6.78 19.66
CA ALA A 254 5.60 -6.04 18.94
C ALA A 254 4.75 -6.98 18.08
N THR A 255 3.43 -6.77 18.07
CA THR A 255 2.48 -7.62 17.30
C THR A 255 1.23 -6.89 16.78
N ASP A 256 1.11 -5.58 16.96
CA ASP A 256 -0.02 -4.82 16.41
C ASP A 256 0.41 -4.11 15.13
N GLN A 257 -0.31 -4.35 14.03
CA GLN A 257 0.11 -3.91 12.70
C GLN A 257 -0.15 -2.42 12.45
N TYR A 258 -1.03 -1.80 13.24
CA TYR A 258 -1.29 -0.36 13.22
C TYR A 258 -0.22 0.46 13.97
N ASP A 259 0.65 -0.21 14.74
CA ASP A 259 1.82 0.40 15.39
C ASP A 259 3.14 -0.08 14.75
N PHE A 260 3.22 -1.34 14.30
CA PHE A 260 4.43 -2.00 13.77
C PHE A 260 4.12 -2.98 12.62
N ALA A 261 4.62 -2.72 11.41
CA ALA A 261 4.65 -3.73 10.35
C ALA A 261 5.56 -4.91 10.74
N ILE A 262 5.25 -6.11 10.22
CA ILE A 262 6.08 -7.30 10.48
C ILE A 262 7.48 -7.08 9.87
N GLU A 263 8.51 -7.44 10.62
CA GLU A 263 9.93 -7.29 10.24
C GLU A 263 10.39 -5.83 10.05
N HIS A 264 9.64 -4.88 10.62
CA HIS A 264 9.97 -3.46 10.64
C HIS A 264 10.03 -2.91 12.08
N CYS A 265 10.65 -1.73 12.21
CA CYS A 265 10.46 -0.86 13.36
C CYS A 265 9.03 -0.28 13.38
N PRO A 266 8.60 0.38 14.48
CA PRO A 266 7.39 1.21 14.41
C PRO A 266 7.59 2.33 13.39
N PHE A 267 6.50 2.73 12.74
CA PHE A 267 6.52 3.85 11.80
C PHE A 267 6.84 5.18 12.52
N MET A 268 7.74 5.97 11.92
CA MET A 268 8.03 7.34 12.32
C MET A 268 7.72 8.27 11.14
N ALA A 269 6.74 9.15 11.27
CA ALA A 269 6.45 10.12 10.22
C ALA A 269 7.66 11.04 9.98
N MET A 270 7.95 11.34 8.71
CA MET A 270 9.13 12.13 8.31
C MET A 270 8.79 13.21 7.27
N ASP A 271 8.52 14.42 7.72
CA ASP A 271 8.42 15.64 6.90
C ASP A 271 9.72 16.47 6.91
N GLY A 272 10.01 17.15 5.80
CA GLY A 272 11.13 18.12 5.67
C GLY A 272 12.55 17.53 5.77
N GLY A 273 12.69 16.20 5.78
CA GLY A 273 13.97 15.51 5.96
C GLY A 273 14.30 15.16 7.41
N GLN A 274 13.41 15.41 8.36
CA GLN A 274 13.56 14.99 9.75
C GLN A 274 12.44 14.03 10.15
N CYS A 275 12.53 13.42 11.32
CA CYS A 275 11.36 12.88 12.00
C CYS A 275 10.39 14.02 12.38
N ASP A 276 9.09 13.74 12.39
CA ASP A 276 8.10 14.72 12.86
C ASP A 276 8.29 15.00 14.37
N PRO A 277 8.52 16.28 14.78
CA PRO A 277 8.63 16.63 16.18
C PRO A 277 7.26 16.65 16.86
N ASN A 278 7.25 16.38 18.17
CA ASN A 278 6.08 16.58 19.03
C ASN A 278 5.67 18.07 19.05
N PRO A 279 4.41 18.41 19.44
CA PRO A 279 3.93 19.79 19.52
C PRO A 279 4.67 20.73 20.50
N ASP A 280 5.65 20.23 21.27
CA ASP A 280 6.54 21.01 22.14
C ASP A 280 7.98 21.16 21.59
N GLY A 281 8.26 20.61 20.40
CA GLY A 281 9.57 20.62 19.75
C GLY A 281 10.51 19.49 20.16
N SER A 282 10.09 18.55 21.01
CA SER A 282 10.86 17.33 21.29
C SER A 282 10.68 16.28 20.19
N PHE A 283 11.69 15.46 19.90
CA PHE A 283 11.52 14.30 19.02
C PHE A 283 10.91 13.11 19.77
N PRO A 284 10.03 12.29 19.13
CA PRO A 284 9.50 11.09 19.76
C PRO A 284 10.58 10.02 20.04
N ASP A 285 10.35 9.17 21.04
CA ASP A 285 11.24 8.07 21.45
C ASP A 285 11.86 7.29 20.29
N ILE A 286 11.05 6.91 19.29
CA ILE A 286 11.48 6.11 18.12
C ILE A 286 12.55 6.85 17.31
N CYS A 287 12.43 8.18 17.15
CA CYS A 287 13.41 8.96 16.42
C CYS A 287 14.71 9.14 17.22
N ASN A 288 14.59 9.34 18.54
CA ASN A 288 15.73 9.38 19.45
C ASN A 288 16.51 8.04 19.47
N GLN A 289 15.82 6.91 19.28
CA GLN A 289 16.43 5.58 19.24
C GLN A 289 17.30 5.31 18.00
N TYR A 290 17.16 6.06 16.90
CA TYR A 290 18.05 5.90 15.74
C TYR A 290 19.51 6.26 16.04
N ILE A 291 19.75 7.07 17.08
CA ILE A 291 21.06 7.65 17.43
C ILE A 291 21.36 7.65 18.95
N GLY A 292 20.53 7.02 19.78
CA GLY A 292 20.68 6.99 21.25
C GLY A 292 20.47 8.33 21.97
N ALA A 293 19.68 9.23 21.39
CA ALA A 293 19.39 10.56 21.95
C ALA A 293 18.39 10.53 23.12
N ASP A 294 18.33 11.62 23.89
CA ASP A 294 17.46 11.83 25.08
C ASP A 294 17.38 10.65 26.08
N GLY A 295 18.45 9.87 26.21
CA GLY A 295 18.51 8.71 27.11
C GLY A 295 17.80 7.45 26.61
N GLN A 296 17.35 7.43 25.35
CA GLN A 296 16.91 6.23 24.65
C GLN A 296 18.10 5.30 24.33
N PRO A 297 17.87 3.99 24.12
CA PRO A 297 18.90 3.12 23.58
C PRO A 297 19.22 3.51 22.13
N ASP A 298 20.50 3.43 21.75
CA ASP A 298 20.89 3.37 20.35
C ASP A 298 20.48 2.01 19.78
N LEU A 299 19.58 2.04 18.80
CA LEU A 299 19.07 0.88 18.06
C LEU A 299 19.49 0.89 16.58
N GLY A 300 20.16 1.95 16.12
CA GLY A 300 20.47 2.18 14.71
C GLY A 300 19.26 2.54 13.83
N PHE A 301 19.56 2.85 12.56
CA PHE A 301 18.63 3.41 11.56
C PHE A 301 17.64 2.40 10.97
N CYS A 302 16.80 1.79 11.81
CA CYS A 302 15.80 0.81 11.37
C CYS A 302 14.68 1.43 10.51
N VAL A 303 14.32 0.76 9.41
CA VAL A 303 13.17 1.15 8.58
C VAL A 303 11.89 0.82 9.34
N GLY A 304 11.09 1.85 9.61
CA GLY A 304 9.81 1.71 10.30
C GLY A 304 8.68 1.36 9.34
N GLY A 305 7.58 0.80 9.84
CA GLY A 305 6.40 0.54 9.02
C GLY A 305 5.12 0.37 9.84
N THR A 306 3.96 0.66 9.21
CA THR A 306 2.63 0.52 9.82
C THR A 306 1.53 0.29 8.76
N LEU A 307 0.42 -0.33 9.17
CA LEU A 307 -0.81 -0.50 8.40
C LEU A 307 -1.75 0.71 8.59
N GLN A 308 -2.16 1.36 7.50
CA GLN A 308 -3.10 2.50 7.49
C GLN A 308 -4.38 2.19 6.66
N ASP A 309 -4.93 0.98 6.78
CA ASP A 309 -6.10 0.53 5.99
C ASP A 309 -7.47 1.02 6.51
N ASN A 310 -7.48 1.99 7.43
CA ASN A 310 -8.64 2.44 8.21
C ASN A 310 -9.02 3.93 8.01
N GLU A 311 -8.50 4.59 6.97
CA GLU A 311 -8.82 5.97 6.60
C GLU A 311 -10.27 6.12 6.09
N ASP A 312 -11.05 7.10 6.59
CA ASP A 312 -12.49 7.23 6.27
C ASP A 312 -12.74 7.67 4.81
N ILE A 313 -11.84 8.48 4.24
CA ILE A 313 -11.91 8.99 2.84
C ILE A 313 -11.20 8.11 1.82
N ALA A 314 -10.34 7.20 2.28
CA ALA A 314 -9.50 6.37 1.43
C ALA A 314 -9.13 5.05 2.12
N PRO A 315 -10.12 4.19 2.45
CA PRO A 315 -9.86 2.86 3.01
C PRO A 315 -9.26 1.96 1.93
N TYR A 316 -7.95 2.06 1.72
CA TYR A 316 -7.19 1.17 0.84
C TYR A 316 -6.81 -0.09 1.64
N PRO A 317 -7.28 -1.29 1.25
CA PRO A 317 -7.02 -2.51 2.00
C PRO A 317 -5.53 -2.86 1.92
N HIS A 318 -4.93 -3.31 3.02
CA HIS A 318 -3.49 -3.63 3.09
C HIS A 318 -2.54 -2.44 2.80
N ASN A 319 -3.03 -1.20 2.91
CA ASN A 319 -2.21 0.02 2.86
C ASN A 319 -1.09 0.00 3.92
N TYR A 320 0.16 -0.21 3.51
CA TYR A 320 1.34 -0.04 4.38
C TYR A 320 2.08 1.27 4.07
N TRP A 321 2.50 1.96 5.13
CA TRP A 321 3.39 3.12 5.10
C TRP A 321 4.70 2.75 5.78
N PHE A 322 5.80 3.30 5.27
CA PHE A 322 7.17 3.01 5.68
C PHE A 322 7.96 4.29 5.90
N SER A 323 8.85 4.27 6.89
CA SER A 323 9.69 5.41 7.25
C SER A 323 11.16 5.04 7.12
N PHE A 324 11.87 5.71 6.22
CA PHE A 324 13.24 5.41 5.82
C PHE A 324 14.21 6.46 6.41
N PRO A 325 14.69 6.29 7.66
CA PRO A 325 15.58 7.25 8.31
C PRO A 325 16.96 7.24 7.66
N ASN A 326 17.45 8.40 7.26
CA ASN A 326 18.81 8.61 6.76
C ASN A 326 19.61 9.46 7.76
N SER A 327 20.90 9.62 7.50
CA SER A 327 21.82 10.46 8.26
C SER A 327 21.21 11.81 8.70
N CYS A 328 21.56 12.24 9.93
CA CYS A 328 20.93 13.38 10.61
C CYS A 328 19.40 13.30 10.69
N PRO A 329 18.79 12.27 11.31
CA PRO A 329 17.33 12.06 11.25
C PRO A 329 16.53 13.12 12.04
N GLN A 330 17.20 14.01 12.76
CA GLN A 330 16.64 15.10 13.58
C GLN A 330 16.91 16.50 13.00
N GLU A 331 17.44 16.60 11.79
CA GLU A 331 17.74 17.87 11.11
C GLU A 331 16.99 17.96 9.76
N LEU A 332 16.41 19.13 9.47
CA LEU A 332 15.80 19.47 8.17
C LEU A 332 16.83 19.40 7.04
N TRP A 333 16.41 19.12 5.79
CA TRP A 333 17.32 18.94 4.65
C TRP A 333 18.41 20.02 4.52
N ASP A 334 18.04 21.30 4.69
CA ASP A 334 18.96 22.44 4.59
C ASP A 334 20.00 22.49 5.73
N ASP A 335 19.70 21.92 6.90
CA ASP A 335 20.54 21.90 8.10
C ASP A 335 21.41 20.62 8.22
N LYS A 336 21.18 19.60 7.37
CA LYS A 336 21.93 18.32 7.34
C LYS A 336 23.38 18.46 6.80
N THR A 337 24.23 19.19 7.53
CA THR A 337 25.65 19.39 7.22
C THR A 337 26.47 18.10 7.17
N ASP A 338 27.57 18.10 6.41
CA ASP A 338 28.52 16.98 6.34
C ASP A 338 28.99 16.52 7.72
N THR A 339 29.31 17.46 8.63
CA THR A 339 29.74 17.14 10.01
C THR A 339 28.65 16.41 10.80
N CYS A 340 27.38 16.81 10.66
CA CYS A 340 26.28 16.06 11.25
C CYS A 340 26.16 14.66 10.63
N ARG A 341 26.36 14.52 9.31
CA ARG A 341 26.26 13.22 8.62
C ARG A 341 27.43 12.29 8.93
N GLU A 342 28.59 12.83 9.31
CA GLU A 342 29.72 12.08 9.88
C GLU A 342 29.46 11.65 11.34
N GLU A 343 28.79 12.49 12.14
CA GLU A 343 28.45 12.21 13.56
C GLU A 343 27.28 11.19 13.68
N TYR A 344 26.25 11.34 12.84
CA TYR A 344 25.04 10.52 12.80
C TYR A 344 24.91 9.79 11.45
N ALA A 345 25.94 9.01 11.12
CA ALA A 345 26.01 8.22 9.89
C ALA A 345 25.12 6.96 9.97
N GLY A 346 24.38 6.68 8.89
CA GLY A 346 23.58 5.46 8.77
C GLY A 346 22.40 5.60 7.80
N GLY A 347 21.49 4.64 7.84
CA GLY A 347 20.32 4.59 6.97
C GLY A 347 20.65 4.07 5.58
N MET A 348 20.79 4.96 4.60
CA MET A 348 20.97 4.60 3.20
C MET A 348 22.41 4.17 2.87
N CYS A 349 22.57 3.04 2.19
CA CYS A 349 23.83 2.57 1.63
C CYS A 349 24.26 3.40 0.42
N ALA A 350 25.57 3.61 0.25
CA ALA A 350 26.15 4.15 -0.97
C ALA A 350 25.88 3.24 -2.19
N LEU A 351 25.93 3.79 -3.41
CA LEU A 351 25.60 3.04 -4.63
C LEU A 351 26.43 1.75 -4.76
N GLY A 352 25.76 0.60 -4.85
CA GLY A 352 26.39 -0.71 -4.99
C GLY A 352 26.99 -1.27 -3.69
N VAL A 353 26.77 -0.60 -2.54
CA VAL A 353 26.97 -1.19 -1.21
C VAL A 353 25.68 -1.88 -0.79
N GLU A 354 25.84 -3.12 -0.36
CA GLU A 354 24.77 -4.02 0.09
C GLU A 354 24.38 -3.75 1.55
N PRO A 355 23.09 -3.61 1.91
CA PRO A 355 22.64 -3.40 3.29
C PRO A 355 23.10 -4.50 4.25
N ASP A 356 23.65 -4.12 5.39
CA ASP A 356 24.18 -5.04 6.41
C ASP A 356 23.49 -4.92 7.77
N GLY A 357 22.68 -3.87 7.98
CA GLY A 357 22.03 -3.55 9.24
C GLY A 357 22.97 -3.05 10.34
N VAL A 358 24.20 -2.64 9.97
CA VAL A 358 25.23 -2.18 10.90
C VAL A 358 25.89 -0.90 10.39
N THR A 359 26.40 -0.92 9.15
CA THR A 359 26.92 0.26 8.43
C THR A 359 25.78 1.02 7.74
N CYS A 360 24.84 0.29 7.13
CA CYS A 360 23.66 0.85 6.48
C CYS A 360 22.50 -0.16 6.45
N SER A 361 21.27 0.35 6.57
CA SER A 361 20.07 -0.46 6.78
C SER A 361 19.20 -0.62 5.54
N PHE A 362 19.38 0.20 4.50
CA PHE A 362 18.66 0.03 3.23
C PHE A 362 19.42 0.57 2.01
N SER A 363 19.08 0.03 0.83
CA SER A 363 19.47 0.56 -0.48
C SER A 363 18.23 0.62 -1.39
N TYR A 364 18.26 1.44 -2.44
CA TYR A 364 17.13 1.60 -3.36
C TYR A 364 17.57 1.62 -4.83
N GLU A 365 16.63 1.30 -5.71
CA GLU A 365 16.68 1.67 -7.13
C GLU A 365 15.28 2.12 -7.58
N ILE A 366 15.18 3.30 -8.20
CA ILE A 366 13.95 3.69 -8.90
C ILE A 366 13.79 2.80 -10.14
N LEU A 367 12.69 2.06 -10.19
CA LEU A 367 12.31 1.24 -11.34
C LEU A 367 11.79 2.10 -12.49
N GLY A 368 11.09 3.19 -12.18
CA GLY A 368 10.54 4.13 -13.13
C GLY A 368 9.40 4.96 -12.53
N TYR A 369 8.66 5.68 -13.38
CA TYR A 369 7.57 6.55 -12.93
C TYR A 369 6.44 6.65 -13.97
N ILE A 370 5.27 7.09 -13.53
CA ILE A 370 4.12 7.43 -14.37
C ILE A 370 3.51 8.76 -13.93
N LEU A 371 2.97 9.53 -14.88
CA LEU A 371 2.22 10.75 -14.60
C LEU A 371 0.87 10.39 -13.97
N LEU A 372 0.55 11.01 -12.84
CA LEU A 372 -0.75 10.84 -12.19
C LEU A 372 -1.90 11.23 -13.13
N ASP A 373 -1.70 12.26 -13.95
CA ASP A 373 -2.67 12.77 -14.94
C ASP A 373 -3.04 11.75 -16.02
N ASP A 374 -2.10 10.88 -16.40
CA ASP A 374 -2.36 9.76 -17.33
C ASP A 374 -3.15 8.64 -16.63
N VAL A 375 -2.84 8.35 -15.35
CA VAL A 375 -3.49 7.29 -14.55
C VAL A 375 -4.96 7.64 -14.26
N VAL A 376 -5.23 8.88 -13.85
CA VAL A 376 -6.61 9.35 -13.56
C VAL A 376 -7.37 9.73 -14.84
N GLY A 377 -6.68 9.81 -15.98
CA GLY A 377 -7.25 9.99 -17.31
C GLY A 377 -7.46 11.43 -17.78
N ILE A 378 -6.88 12.43 -17.11
CA ILE A 378 -7.00 13.86 -17.47
C ILE A 378 -6.50 14.11 -18.90
N THR A 379 -5.33 13.56 -19.25
CA THR A 379 -4.71 13.67 -20.59
C THR A 379 -5.52 12.97 -21.70
N SER A 380 -6.53 12.17 -21.34
CA SER A 380 -7.47 11.53 -22.26
C SER A 380 -8.80 12.30 -22.40
N LEU A 381 -9.03 13.35 -21.61
CA LEU A 381 -10.18 14.24 -21.74
C LEU A 381 -9.92 15.35 -22.77
N ILE A 382 -10.96 15.75 -23.51
CA ILE A 382 -10.89 16.83 -24.49
C ILE A 382 -11.30 18.14 -23.83
N ASN A 383 -10.44 19.16 -23.91
CA ASN A 383 -10.75 20.52 -23.50
C ASN A 383 -11.79 21.15 -24.46
N PRO A 384 -12.96 21.60 -23.98
CA PRO A 384 -14.01 22.16 -24.83
C PRO A 384 -13.67 23.54 -25.44
N LEU A 385 -12.62 24.22 -24.94
CA LEU A 385 -12.18 25.53 -25.42
C LEU A 385 -11.17 25.42 -26.57
N THR A 386 -10.20 24.52 -26.45
CA THR A 386 -9.13 24.31 -27.45
C THR A 386 -9.47 23.22 -28.47
N LEU A 387 -10.39 22.31 -28.14
CA LEU A 387 -10.76 21.10 -28.90
C LEU A 387 -9.59 20.11 -29.07
N THR A 388 -8.55 20.21 -28.24
CA THR A 388 -7.48 19.22 -28.08
C THR A 388 -7.68 18.44 -26.78
N TYR A 389 -6.85 17.43 -26.54
CA TYR A 389 -6.70 16.88 -25.19
C TYR A 389 -6.12 17.94 -24.25
N TYR A 390 -6.42 17.83 -22.94
CA TYR A 390 -5.71 18.59 -21.91
C TYR A 390 -4.23 18.15 -21.85
N ALA A 391 -3.32 19.10 -21.64
CA ALA A 391 -1.91 18.83 -21.45
C ALA A 391 -1.59 18.25 -20.06
N ASP A 392 -2.25 18.77 -19.02
CA ASP A 392 -2.00 18.44 -17.61
C ASP A 392 -3.22 18.76 -16.71
N TYR A 393 -3.08 18.47 -15.42
CA TYR A 393 -4.03 18.85 -14.36
C TYR A 393 -4.34 20.35 -14.32
N LYS A 394 -3.38 21.22 -14.61
CA LYS A 394 -3.55 22.66 -14.47
C LYS A 394 -4.48 23.21 -15.55
N GLU A 395 -4.28 22.82 -16.82
CA GLU A 395 -5.21 23.17 -17.90
C GLU A 395 -6.63 22.61 -17.63
N PHE A 396 -6.73 21.41 -17.05
CA PHE A 396 -8.00 20.80 -16.65
C PHE A 396 -8.71 21.58 -15.54
N CYS A 397 -7.99 21.98 -14.50
CA CYS A 397 -8.54 22.76 -13.39
C CYS A 397 -8.88 24.20 -13.80
N GLU A 398 -8.02 24.88 -14.58
CA GLU A 398 -8.28 26.23 -15.10
C GLU A 398 -9.52 26.27 -16.03
N ALA A 399 -9.84 25.16 -16.71
CA ALA A 399 -11.09 24.99 -17.47
C ALA A 399 -12.34 24.72 -16.59
N GLY A 400 -12.20 24.70 -15.26
CA GLY A 400 -13.27 24.40 -14.31
C GLY A 400 -13.46 22.90 -14.03
N GLY A 401 -12.45 22.07 -14.35
CA GLY A 401 -12.43 20.65 -14.01
C GLY A 401 -12.23 20.42 -12.51
N ILE A 402 -12.93 19.43 -11.96
CA ILE A 402 -12.77 18.97 -10.57
C ILE A 402 -12.24 17.55 -10.63
N GLU A 403 -11.06 17.30 -10.05
CA GLU A 403 -10.50 15.96 -9.96
C GLU A 403 -11.19 15.13 -8.87
N PHE A 404 -11.31 15.69 -7.66
CA PHE A 404 -11.89 15.04 -6.50
C PHE A 404 -12.49 16.09 -5.56
N ALA A 405 -13.73 15.89 -5.14
CA ALA A 405 -14.41 16.73 -4.16
C ALA A 405 -15.31 15.87 -3.27
N VAL A 406 -14.96 15.82 -1.99
CA VAL A 406 -15.69 15.10 -0.94
C VAL A 406 -15.90 15.98 0.30
N ASP A 407 -16.99 15.71 1.02
CA ASP A 407 -17.27 16.26 2.35
C ASP A 407 -17.33 15.13 3.41
N LEU A 408 -16.85 15.42 4.62
CA LEU A 408 -16.74 14.52 5.76
C LEU A 408 -17.49 15.11 6.97
N LEU A 409 -18.78 14.79 7.10
CA LEU A 409 -19.57 15.25 8.24
C LEU A 409 -19.53 14.23 9.39
N GLY A 410 -18.37 14.15 10.05
CA GLY A 410 -18.00 12.99 10.85
C GLY A 410 -17.73 11.79 9.93
N ASN A 411 -18.04 10.57 10.39
CA ASN A 411 -17.87 9.33 9.60
C ASN A 411 -18.94 9.16 8.49
N ILE A 412 -19.45 10.25 7.90
CA ILE A 412 -20.39 10.23 6.78
C ILE A 412 -19.73 10.93 5.59
N LEU A 413 -19.10 10.12 4.74
CA LEU A 413 -18.47 10.55 3.51
C LEU A 413 -19.51 10.85 2.42
N SER A 414 -19.45 12.06 1.86
CA SER A 414 -20.31 12.52 0.77
C SER A 414 -19.48 12.87 -0.46
N TRP A 415 -19.65 12.11 -1.55
CA TRP A 415 -19.09 12.46 -2.86
C TRP A 415 -19.84 13.65 -3.47
N LEU A 416 -19.11 14.71 -3.83
CA LEU A 416 -19.67 15.93 -4.43
C LEU A 416 -19.46 15.95 -5.94
N ALA A 417 -18.21 15.77 -6.37
CA ALA A 417 -17.78 15.76 -7.78
C ALA A 417 -16.40 15.12 -7.92
N GLY A 418 -16.00 14.80 -9.16
CA GLY A 418 -14.67 14.29 -9.46
C GLY A 418 -14.60 13.47 -10.75
N LEU A 419 -13.41 12.98 -11.08
CA LEU A 419 -13.17 12.08 -12.20
C LEU A 419 -13.75 10.68 -11.94
N PRO A 420 -14.16 9.93 -12.98
CA PRO A 420 -14.63 8.56 -12.84
C PRO A 420 -13.62 7.61 -12.18
N PHE A 421 -12.31 7.89 -12.29
CA PHE A 421 -11.26 7.14 -11.60
C PHE A 421 -11.43 7.17 -10.07
N TRP A 422 -11.84 8.32 -9.50
CA TRP A 422 -11.96 8.52 -8.06
C TRP A 422 -13.34 8.16 -7.49
N ALA A 423 -14.30 7.74 -8.31
CA ALA A 423 -15.67 7.44 -7.88
C ALA A 423 -15.75 6.30 -6.84
N ASN A 424 -16.64 6.44 -5.85
CA ASN A 424 -16.75 5.59 -4.65
C ASN A 424 -15.45 5.61 -3.78
N PRO A 425 -15.09 6.75 -3.16
CA PRO A 425 -13.86 6.86 -2.35
C PRO A 425 -13.83 6.01 -1.09
N GLY A 426 -14.95 5.92 -0.36
CA GLY A 426 -15.08 5.13 0.87
C GLY A 426 -15.36 3.64 0.64
N ASP A 427 -15.15 3.14 -0.58
CA ASP A 427 -15.39 1.73 -0.94
C ASP A 427 -14.04 1.02 -1.11
N SER A 428 -13.75 0.09 -0.20
CA SER A 428 -12.47 -0.64 -0.16
C SER A 428 -12.23 -1.52 -1.39
N ASP A 429 -13.29 -2.05 -2.03
CA ASP A 429 -13.14 -2.88 -3.22
C ASP A 429 -12.83 -1.97 -4.43
N ALA A 430 -13.51 -0.82 -4.53
CA ALA A 430 -13.20 0.19 -5.54
C ALA A 430 -11.78 0.78 -5.35
N ASN A 431 -11.31 0.92 -4.10
CA ASN A 431 -9.95 1.38 -3.79
C ASN A 431 -8.92 0.37 -4.28
N ALA A 432 -9.12 -0.93 -4.04
CA ALA A 432 -8.29 -2.00 -4.62
C ALA A 432 -8.26 -1.95 -6.15
N GLU A 433 -9.42 -1.78 -6.83
CA GLU A 433 -9.42 -1.65 -8.30
C GLU A 433 -8.59 -0.46 -8.82
N ARG A 434 -8.41 0.63 -8.04
CA ARG A 434 -7.56 1.77 -8.45
C ARG A 434 -6.07 1.43 -8.40
N VAL A 435 -5.66 0.57 -7.44
CA VAL A 435 -4.29 0.04 -7.32
C VAL A 435 -3.96 -0.81 -8.55
N GLU A 436 -4.85 -1.75 -8.89
CA GLU A 436 -4.72 -2.58 -10.09
C GLU A 436 -4.62 -1.74 -11.38
N LYS A 437 -5.40 -0.66 -11.50
CA LYS A 437 -5.37 0.26 -12.64
C LYS A 437 -4.05 1.04 -12.72
N LEU A 438 -3.52 1.52 -11.60
CA LEU A 438 -2.22 2.20 -11.53
C LEU A 438 -1.06 1.26 -11.95
N VAL A 439 -1.02 0.06 -11.37
CA VAL A 439 -0.03 -0.99 -11.70
C VAL A 439 -0.11 -1.35 -13.19
N SER A 440 -1.32 -1.66 -13.68
CA SER A 440 -1.55 -2.01 -15.09
C SER A 440 -1.17 -0.87 -16.06
N ALA A 441 -1.38 0.39 -15.67
CA ALA A 441 -0.99 1.55 -16.46
C ALA A 441 0.54 1.71 -16.52
N TYR A 442 1.24 1.46 -15.42
CA TYR A 442 2.70 1.48 -15.37
C TYR A 442 3.31 0.35 -16.22
N ASP A 443 2.87 -0.90 -16.07
CA ASP A 443 3.40 -2.01 -16.87
C ASP A 443 3.11 -1.82 -18.38
N ALA A 444 1.92 -1.32 -18.73
CA ALA A 444 1.59 -0.95 -20.11
C ALA A 444 2.45 0.21 -20.64
N LEU A 445 2.82 1.17 -19.79
CA LEU A 445 3.75 2.26 -20.13
C LEU A 445 5.15 1.71 -20.38
N VAL A 446 5.71 0.88 -19.49
CA VAL A 446 7.06 0.29 -19.65
C VAL A 446 7.15 -0.57 -20.91
N VAL A 447 6.13 -1.37 -21.22
CA VAL A 447 6.10 -2.19 -22.46
C VAL A 447 6.03 -1.34 -23.73
N LYS A 448 5.37 -0.18 -23.68
CA LYS A 448 5.14 0.71 -24.83
C LYS A 448 6.29 1.72 -25.05
N THR A 449 6.82 2.25 -23.97
CA THR A 449 7.80 3.35 -23.91
C THR A 449 8.78 3.09 -22.74
N PRO A 450 9.70 2.11 -22.85
CA PRO A 450 10.64 1.77 -21.77
C PRO A 450 11.73 2.82 -21.55
N THR A 451 11.78 3.89 -22.35
CA THR A 451 12.82 4.92 -22.30
C THR A 451 12.21 6.30 -22.07
N THR A 452 12.68 7.01 -21.05
CA THR A 452 12.25 8.36 -20.68
C THR A 452 12.86 9.43 -21.61
N SER A 453 12.36 10.67 -21.53
CA SER A 453 12.74 11.76 -22.43
C SER A 453 14.21 12.21 -22.32
N ASP A 454 14.84 11.96 -21.17
CA ASP A 454 16.25 12.17 -20.87
C ASP A 454 17.15 10.96 -21.21
N GLY A 455 16.56 9.85 -21.68
CA GLY A 455 17.27 8.63 -22.07
C GLY A 455 17.38 7.57 -20.96
N GLY A 456 16.75 7.78 -19.80
CA GLY A 456 16.64 6.76 -18.76
C GLY A 456 15.82 5.55 -19.17
N THR A 457 16.04 4.42 -18.49
CA THR A 457 15.41 3.12 -18.82
C THR A 457 14.55 2.64 -17.66
N MET A 458 13.24 2.60 -17.87
CA MET A 458 12.29 2.09 -16.88
C MET A 458 12.25 0.55 -16.90
N LYS A 459 11.97 -0.04 -15.74
CA LYS A 459 11.90 -1.48 -15.49
C LYS A 459 10.47 -1.87 -15.11
N ALA A 460 10.04 -3.06 -15.54
CA ALA A 460 8.78 -3.64 -15.06
C ALA A 460 8.87 -3.93 -13.56
N LEU A 461 7.73 -3.97 -12.87
CA LEU A 461 7.69 -4.27 -11.44
C LEU A 461 8.04 -5.75 -11.18
N PRO A 462 8.79 -6.08 -10.12
CA PRO A 462 8.96 -7.46 -9.66
C PRO A 462 7.61 -8.15 -9.37
N THR A 463 7.44 -9.38 -9.87
CA THR A 463 6.24 -10.18 -9.60
C THR A 463 6.24 -10.73 -8.18
N ILE A 464 5.07 -11.22 -7.71
CA ILE A 464 4.94 -11.85 -6.39
C ILE A 464 5.94 -13.01 -6.24
N GLU A 465 6.09 -13.86 -7.26
CA GLU A 465 6.97 -15.03 -7.22
C GLU A 465 8.45 -14.62 -7.19
N ALA A 466 8.81 -13.54 -7.88
CA ALA A 466 10.16 -12.99 -7.83
C ALA A 466 10.48 -12.49 -6.42
N LEU A 467 9.59 -11.70 -5.81
CA LEU A 467 9.76 -11.21 -4.44
C LEU A 467 9.73 -12.34 -3.41
N GLN A 468 8.88 -13.36 -3.57
CA GLN A 468 8.84 -14.54 -2.70
C GLN A 468 10.04 -15.49 -2.90
N ALA A 469 10.75 -15.42 -4.02
CA ALA A 469 11.98 -16.18 -4.24
C ALA A 469 13.24 -15.46 -3.72
N LEU A 470 13.18 -14.13 -3.60
CA LEU A 470 14.23 -13.30 -3.00
C LEU A 470 14.13 -13.27 -1.46
N ASN A 471 12.91 -13.12 -0.94
CA ASN A 471 12.66 -13.02 0.50
C ASN A 471 12.61 -14.40 1.19
N PRO A 472 13.45 -14.67 2.20
CA PRO A 472 13.33 -15.87 3.02
C PRO A 472 12.03 -15.89 3.83
N PRO A 473 11.45 -17.06 4.16
CA PRO A 473 10.28 -17.15 5.03
C PRO A 473 10.56 -16.59 6.44
N CYS A 474 9.64 -15.78 7.00
CA CYS A 474 9.85 -15.07 8.27
C CYS A 474 10.21 -15.95 9.49
N TYR A 475 9.97 -17.28 9.44
CA TYR A 475 10.40 -18.18 10.51
C TYR A 475 11.91 -18.44 10.51
N GLU A 476 12.60 -18.14 9.41
CA GLU A 476 14.06 -18.20 9.25
C GLU A 476 14.73 -16.90 9.74
N ASN A 477 14.00 -15.78 9.69
CA ASN A 477 14.49 -14.44 10.04
C ASN A 477 14.67 -14.16 11.54
N LYS A 478 14.26 -15.06 12.45
CA LYS A 478 14.47 -14.88 13.91
C LYS A 478 14.84 -16.16 14.67
N LYS A 479 16.00 -16.12 15.33
CA LYS A 479 16.62 -17.17 16.19
C LYS A 479 15.71 -17.78 17.28
N SER A 480 14.55 -17.18 17.60
CA SER A 480 13.65 -17.60 18.70
C SER A 480 12.23 -18.03 18.29
N TYR A 481 11.85 -18.00 17.01
CA TYR A 481 10.43 -18.04 16.61
C TYR A 481 9.86 -19.44 16.31
N GLY A 482 10.72 -20.44 16.10
CA GLY A 482 10.36 -21.82 15.73
C GLY A 482 9.57 -22.65 16.77
N SER A 483 8.99 -22.03 17.80
CA SER A 483 8.17 -22.72 18.80
C SER A 483 6.96 -21.90 19.25
N LEU A 484 7.14 -20.62 19.60
CA LEU A 484 6.12 -19.84 20.31
C LEU A 484 5.13 -19.11 19.38
N VAL A 485 5.58 -18.57 18.25
CA VAL A 485 4.69 -17.88 17.31
C VAL A 485 3.84 -18.88 16.52
N ILE A 486 4.41 -20.02 16.11
CA ILE A 486 3.66 -21.13 15.49
C ILE A 486 2.46 -21.51 16.39
N GLN A 487 2.71 -21.87 17.66
CA GLN A 487 1.63 -22.22 18.60
C GLN A 487 0.60 -21.09 18.81
N LYS A 488 1.03 -19.83 18.86
CA LYS A 488 0.15 -18.69 19.24
C LYS A 488 -0.64 -18.11 18.06
N VAL A 489 -0.10 -18.20 16.85
CA VAL A 489 -0.79 -17.82 15.60
C VAL A 489 -1.72 -18.93 15.15
N GLU A 490 -1.26 -20.19 15.10
CA GLU A 490 -2.13 -21.34 14.79
C GLU A 490 -3.34 -21.39 15.74
N SER A 491 -3.12 -21.29 17.05
CA SER A 491 -4.22 -21.39 18.03
C SER A 491 -5.19 -20.19 18.02
N LYS A 492 -4.82 -19.04 17.44
CA LYS A 492 -5.76 -17.93 17.13
C LYS A 492 -6.45 -18.15 15.78
N PHE A 493 -5.70 -18.41 14.72
CA PHE A 493 -6.20 -18.52 13.35
C PHE A 493 -7.14 -19.71 13.18
N ILE A 494 -6.70 -20.91 13.59
CA ILE A 494 -7.54 -22.13 13.62
C ILE A 494 -8.77 -21.90 14.51
N ARG A 495 -8.66 -21.16 15.62
CA ARG A 495 -9.83 -20.87 16.48
C ARG A 495 -10.86 -19.93 15.82
N ARG A 496 -10.46 -19.01 14.94
CA ARG A 496 -11.41 -18.14 14.21
C ARG A 496 -12.01 -18.88 13.01
N ASP A 497 -11.16 -19.41 12.14
CA ASP A 497 -11.52 -20.16 10.95
C ASP A 497 -12.36 -21.42 11.26
N SER A 498 -11.95 -22.24 12.24
CA SER A 498 -12.72 -23.43 12.63
C SER A 498 -14.10 -23.06 13.15
N ARG A 499 -14.26 -21.95 13.89
CA ARG A 499 -15.60 -21.49 14.33
C ARG A 499 -16.48 -21.10 13.16
N GLN A 500 -15.94 -20.38 12.17
CA GLN A 500 -16.68 -20.01 10.95
C GLN A 500 -17.05 -21.26 10.12
N LYS A 501 -16.13 -22.20 9.94
CA LYS A 501 -16.36 -23.48 9.25
C LYS A 501 -17.37 -24.39 9.99
N TRP A 502 -17.31 -24.50 11.31
CA TRP A 502 -18.33 -25.23 12.10
C TRP A 502 -19.69 -24.51 12.10
N PHE A 503 -19.73 -23.17 12.03
CA PHE A 503 -20.98 -22.42 11.92
C PHE A 503 -21.65 -22.58 10.55
N MET A 504 -20.87 -22.46 9.46
CA MET A 504 -21.29 -22.85 8.09
C MET A 504 -21.83 -24.27 8.05
N LEU A 505 -21.09 -25.24 8.61
CA LEU A 505 -21.51 -26.65 8.64
C LEU A 505 -22.77 -26.85 9.49
N ALA A 506 -22.96 -26.10 10.57
CA ALA A 506 -24.19 -26.12 11.37
C ALA A 506 -25.39 -25.56 10.59
N ILE A 507 -25.22 -24.43 9.88
CA ILE A 507 -26.26 -23.86 9.00
C ILE A 507 -26.66 -24.86 7.91
N LEU A 508 -25.68 -25.41 7.18
CA LEU A 508 -25.92 -26.40 6.12
C LEU A 508 -26.56 -27.69 6.68
N SER A 509 -26.18 -28.12 7.88
CA SER A 509 -26.81 -29.26 8.57
C SER A 509 -28.26 -28.97 8.96
N VAL A 510 -28.56 -27.77 9.45
CA VAL A 510 -29.93 -27.33 9.79
C VAL A 510 -30.79 -27.21 8.52
N LEU A 511 -30.27 -26.62 7.44
CA LEU A 511 -30.98 -26.53 6.15
C LEU A 511 -31.27 -27.93 5.58
N SER A 512 -30.30 -28.86 5.65
CA SER A 512 -30.48 -30.25 5.24
C SER A 512 -31.53 -30.97 6.11
N ALA A 513 -31.48 -30.78 7.44
CA ALA A 513 -32.47 -31.34 8.38
C ALA A 513 -33.88 -30.77 8.17
N LEU A 514 -34.01 -29.48 7.83
CA LEU A 514 -35.28 -28.85 7.48
C LEU A 514 -35.84 -29.40 6.16
N ASN A 515 -34.99 -29.57 5.13
CA ASN A 515 -35.37 -30.17 3.85
C ASN A 515 -35.93 -31.60 4.04
N GLN A 516 -35.21 -32.44 4.79
CA GLN A 516 -35.69 -33.78 5.17
C GLN A 516 -36.95 -33.72 6.05
N GLY A 517 -37.05 -32.76 6.97
CA GLY A 517 -38.22 -32.53 7.80
C GLY A 517 -39.49 -32.24 6.99
N ILE A 518 -39.37 -31.46 5.90
CA ILE A 518 -40.45 -31.23 4.94
C ILE A 518 -40.86 -32.55 4.28
N CYS A 519 -39.92 -33.33 3.74
CA CYS A 519 -40.18 -34.64 3.15
C CYS A 519 -40.92 -35.60 4.09
N PHE A 520 -40.53 -35.66 5.37
CA PHE A 520 -41.20 -36.51 6.37
C PHE A 520 -42.56 -35.96 6.84
N SER A 521 -42.79 -34.64 6.77
CA SER A 521 -44.04 -34.01 7.21
C SER A 521 -45.28 -34.45 6.40
N TYR A 522 -45.10 -34.87 5.15
CA TYR A 522 -46.19 -35.36 4.31
C TYR A 522 -46.88 -36.62 4.86
N ALA A 523 -46.19 -37.44 5.66
CA ALA A 523 -46.76 -38.66 6.23
C ALA A 523 -47.88 -38.37 7.27
N PRO A 524 -47.67 -37.58 8.35
CA PRO A 524 -48.76 -37.20 9.25
C PRO A 524 -49.77 -36.27 8.58
N ILE A 525 -49.35 -35.38 7.66
CA ILE A 525 -50.28 -34.50 6.93
C ILE A 525 -51.32 -35.33 6.15
N ALA A 526 -50.89 -36.39 5.45
CA ALA A 526 -51.82 -37.27 4.73
C ALA A 526 -52.93 -37.83 5.64
N SER A 527 -52.58 -38.35 6.83
CA SER A 527 -53.58 -38.87 7.77
C SER A 527 -54.58 -37.82 8.29
N ILE A 528 -54.11 -36.58 8.51
CA ILE A 528 -54.99 -35.46 8.93
C ILE A 528 -55.90 -35.01 7.79
N VAL A 529 -55.42 -35.10 6.54
CA VAL A 529 -56.22 -34.75 5.36
C VAL A 529 -57.29 -35.82 5.08
N GLU A 530 -56.95 -37.11 5.17
CA GLU A 530 -57.91 -38.21 5.04
C GLU A 530 -59.03 -38.13 6.10
N GLU A 531 -58.69 -37.82 7.37
CA GLU A 531 -59.68 -37.67 8.46
C GLU A 531 -60.61 -36.47 8.26
N ARG A 532 -60.14 -35.39 7.62
CA ARG A 532 -60.85 -34.11 7.57
C ARG A 532 -61.65 -33.85 6.30
N TRP A 533 -61.24 -34.42 5.16
CA TRP A 533 -61.93 -34.22 3.86
C TRP A 533 -62.57 -35.50 3.30
N GLU A 534 -62.59 -36.60 4.07
CA GLU A 534 -63.14 -37.93 3.71
C GLU A 534 -62.55 -38.57 2.43
N GLN A 535 -61.50 -37.96 1.88
CA GLN A 535 -60.93 -38.31 0.58
C GLN A 535 -59.55 -38.94 0.79
N ARG A 536 -59.38 -40.18 0.31
CA ARG A 536 -58.08 -40.87 0.37
C ARG A 536 -57.08 -40.22 -0.58
N ILE A 537 -56.20 -39.39 -0.02
CA ILE A 537 -54.98 -38.91 -0.69
C ILE A 537 -53.83 -39.73 -0.13
N HIS A 538 -53.37 -40.72 -0.90
CA HIS A 538 -52.27 -41.56 -0.44
C HIS A 538 -50.99 -40.72 -0.31
N SER A 539 -50.22 -40.94 0.75
CA SER A 539 -48.95 -40.23 1.00
C SER A 539 -47.94 -40.36 -0.15
N THR A 540 -48.05 -41.43 -0.95
CA THR A 540 -47.31 -41.62 -2.21
C THR A 540 -47.59 -40.56 -3.27
N GLU A 541 -48.78 -39.97 -3.30
CA GLU A 541 -49.17 -38.95 -4.27
C GLU A 541 -48.59 -37.58 -3.87
N LEU A 542 -48.73 -37.20 -2.60
CA LEU A 542 -48.13 -35.98 -2.02
C LEU A 542 -46.61 -35.94 -2.22
N ILE A 543 -45.90 -37.02 -1.89
CA ILE A 543 -44.43 -37.08 -2.07
C ILE A 543 -44.02 -37.14 -3.55
N THR A 544 -44.88 -37.68 -4.43
CA THR A 544 -44.64 -37.67 -5.89
C THR A 544 -44.76 -36.25 -6.46
N VAL A 545 -45.76 -35.46 -6.03
CA VAL A 545 -45.87 -34.04 -6.39
C VAL A 545 -44.65 -33.27 -5.91
N TYR A 546 -44.18 -33.51 -4.68
CA TYR A 546 -42.95 -32.91 -4.16
C TYR A 546 -41.72 -33.22 -5.05
N PHE A 547 -41.46 -34.49 -5.40
CA PHE A 547 -40.33 -34.82 -6.26
C PHE A 547 -40.46 -34.25 -7.68
N ILE A 548 -41.67 -34.20 -8.25
CA ILE A 548 -41.92 -33.62 -9.58
C ILE A 548 -41.62 -32.12 -9.61
N THR A 549 -41.85 -31.36 -8.52
CA THR A 549 -41.50 -29.94 -8.45
C THR A 549 -40.05 -29.71 -8.02
N TYR A 550 -39.55 -30.49 -7.06
CA TYR A 550 -38.21 -30.34 -6.47
C TYR A 550 -37.09 -30.62 -7.47
N ILE A 551 -37.22 -31.67 -8.30
CA ILE A 551 -36.14 -32.09 -9.21
C ILE A 551 -35.85 -31.01 -10.29
N PRO A 552 -36.83 -30.47 -11.04
CA PRO A 552 -36.59 -29.37 -11.97
C PRO A 552 -36.10 -28.10 -11.30
N CYS A 553 -36.65 -27.74 -10.13
CA CYS A 553 -36.22 -26.56 -9.39
C CYS A 553 -34.77 -26.68 -8.88
N SER A 554 -34.30 -27.90 -8.58
CA SER A 554 -32.92 -28.14 -8.16
C SER A 554 -31.91 -27.80 -9.27
N PHE A 555 -32.20 -28.14 -10.53
CA PHE A 555 -31.33 -27.77 -11.65
C PHE A 555 -31.26 -26.25 -11.87
N VAL A 556 -32.39 -25.55 -11.73
CA VAL A 556 -32.43 -24.07 -11.79
C VAL A 556 -31.68 -23.45 -10.59
N GLY A 557 -31.82 -24.04 -9.40
CA GLY A 557 -31.08 -23.64 -8.20
C GLY A 557 -29.57 -23.79 -8.35
N SER A 558 -29.10 -24.94 -8.86
CA SER A 558 -27.68 -25.15 -9.20
C SER A 558 -27.19 -24.11 -10.21
N TRP A 559 -27.91 -23.90 -11.32
CA TRP A 559 -27.50 -22.91 -12.32
C TRP A 559 -27.43 -21.48 -11.77
N ILE A 560 -28.29 -21.11 -10.80
CA ILE A 560 -28.20 -19.82 -10.09
C ILE A 560 -26.98 -19.78 -9.16
N MET A 561 -26.67 -20.86 -8.43
CA MET A 561 -25.47 -20.95 -7.59
C MET A 561 -24.18 -20.89 -8.42
N ASP A 562 -24.12 -21.59 -9.55
CA ASP A 562 -22.98 -21.62 -10.48
C ASP A 562 -22.74 -20.26 -11.18
N LYS A 563 -23.73 -19.36 -11.17
CA LYS A 563 -23.65 -18.02 -11.83
C LYS A 563 -23.78 -16.82 -10.91
N LYS A 564 -24.11 -17.01 -9.63
CA LYS A 564 -24.18 -15.93 -8.61
C LYS A 564 -23.57 -16.30 -7.26
N GLY A 565 -22.93 -17.47 -7.15
CA GLY A 565 -22.31 -17.95 -5.92
C GLY A 565 -23.30 -18.50 -4.89
N LEU A 566 -22.75 -19.22 -3.91
CA LEU A 566 -23.51 -19.99 -2.92
C LEU A 566 -24.43 -19.11 -2.05
N ARG A 567 -24.00 -17.88 -1.72
CA ARG A 567 -24.78 -16.89 -0.92
C ARG A 567 -26.18 -16.66 -1.52
N PHE A 568 -26.27 -16.41 -2.83
CA PHE A 568 -27.56 -16.17 -3.49
C PHE A 568 -28.46 -17.41 -3.51
N GLY A 569 -27.88 -18.61 -3.66
CA GLY A 569 -28.65 -19.86 -3.55
C GLY A 569 -29.22 -20.10 -2.16
N ALA A 570 -28.40 -19.87 -1.13
CA ALA A 570 -28.79 -20.03 0.27
C ALA A 570 -29.91 -19.07 0.71
N VAL A 571 -29.93 -17.84 0.18
CA VAL A 571 -30.99 -16.84 0.48
C VAL A 571 -32.28 -17.09 -0.31
N LEU A 572 -32.19 -17.49 -1.59
CA LEU A 572 -33.38 -17.67 -2.44
C LEU A 572 -34.11 -19.00 -2.20
N GLY A 573 -33.37 -20.08 -1.90
CA GLY A 573 -33.93 -21.42 -1.68
C GLY A 573 -35.05 -21.48 -0.63
N PRO A 574 -34.88 -20.87 0.57
CA PRO A 574 -35.92 -20.82 1.61
C PRO A 574 -37.15 -19.97 1.27
N ILE A 575 -37.04 -19.03 0.32
CA ILE A 575 -38.15 -18.14 -0.05
C ILE A 575 -39.14 -18.85 -0.99
N GLN A 576 -38.65 -19.72 -1.89
CA GLN A 576 -39.44 -20.49 -2.85
C GLN A 576 -40.65 -21.24 -2.23
N PRO A 577 -40.53 -22.00 -1.12
CA PRO A 577 -41.68 -22.66 -0.49
C PRO A 577 -42.63 -21.70 0.27
N ILE A 578 -42.14 -20.56 0.77
CA ILE A 578 -42.95 -19.60 1.55
C ILE A 578 -43.99 -18.91 0.65
N VAL A 579 -43.62 -18.60 -0.60
CA VAL A 579 -44.53 -18.01 -1.59
C VAL A 579 -45.67 -18.98 -1.96
N LEU A 580 -45.43 -20.29 -1.88
CA LEU A 580 -46.46 -21.31 -2.16
C LEU A 580 -47.49 -21.48 -1.03
N GLU A 581 -47.13 -21.31 0.25
CA GLU A 581 -48.14 -21.28 1.34
C GLU A 581 -49.07 -20.04 1.25
N LEU A 582 -48.56 -18.91 0.76
CA LEU A 582 -49.32 -17.66 0.64
C LEU A 582 -50.26 -17.58 -0.58
N GLY A 583 -50.16 -18.56 -1.49
CA GLY A 583 -50.96 -18.60 -2.73
C GLY A 583 -52.34 -19.24 -2.61
N VAL A 584 -52.72 -19.77 -1.45
CA VAL A 584 -54.02 -20.44 -1.22
C VAL A 584 -55.03 -19.45 -0.65
N PRO A 585 -56.09 -19.04 -1.40
CA PRO A 585 -57.17 -18.25 -0.82
C PRO A 585 -58.07 -19.12 0.07
N ASP A 586 -58.47 -18.60 1.23
CA ASP A 586 -59.43 -19.27 2.13
C ASP A 586 -60.78 -19.54 1.42
N GLN A 587 -61.20 -20.81 1.35
CA GLN A 587 -62.58 -21.28 1.12
C GLN A 587 -62.85 -22.53 1.97
#